data_AF-Q469D0-F1
#
_entry.id   AF-Q469D0-F1
#
_cell.length_a   1.000
_cell.length_b   1.000
_cell.length_c   1.000
_cell.angle_alpha   90.00
_cell.angle_beta   90.00
_cell.angle_gamma   90.00
#
_symmetry.space_group_name_H-M   'P 1'
#
loop_
_entity.id
_entity.type
_entity.pdbx_description
1 polymer ?
#
loop_
_entity_poly.entity_id
_entity_poly.type
_entity_poly.pdbx_seq_one_letter_code
_entity_poly.pdbx_strand_id
1 'polypeptide(L)'
;MDILTDLSIKIAEATVPDETDLAPLMTDAFVRGGEEKEALFDKHESAELGAFGLLEGTLIFPWILKGIAIASPFILKILKVDGDDLSVINNFLSICEKLKIKEKTSKIPEKYSLPLTNIFETFTLELKASGLPDEQCEKVISNVVITLLKDPSVSILFVEKVAGSK
;
A
#
# COMPACT_ATOMS: atom_id res chain seq x y z
N MET A 1 21.05 -4.85 -0.38
CA MET A 1 19.70 -5.17 -0.87
C MET A 1 19.13 -3.91 -1.50
N ASP A 2 18.35 -4.06 -2.56
CA ASP A 2 17.65 -2.93 -3.19
C ASP A 2 16.47 -2.50 -2.30
N ILE A 3 16.32 -1.19 -2.08
CA ILE A 3 15.26 -0.59 -1.28
C ILE A 3 13.88 -1.03 -1.76
N LEU A 4 13.73 -1.22 -3.08
CA LEU A 4 12.49 -1.71 -3.68
C LEU A 4 12.17 -3.14 -3.25
N THR A 5 13.18 -4.02 -3.21
CA THR A 5 13.01 -5.42 -2.82
C THR A 5 12.65 -5.53 -1.34
N ASP A 6 13.40 -4.87 -0.46
CA ASP A 6 13.20 -5.05 0.98
C ASP A 6 11.85 -4.49 1.46
N LEU A 7 11.44 -3.33 0.93
CA LEU A 7 10.20 -2.70 1.36
C LEU A 7 8.97 -3.35 0.72
N SER A 8 9.07 -3.85 -0.52
CA SER A 8 7.98 -4.59 -1.14
C SER A 8 7.69 -5.90 -0.41
N ILE A 9 8.72 -6.64 0.01
CA ILE A 9 8.58 -7.83 0.87
C ILE A 9 7.88 -7.46 2.17
N LYS A 10 8.37 -6.44 2.89
CA LYS A 10 7.79 -6.03 4.18
C LYS A 10 6.33 -5.59 4.07
N ILE A 11 5.96 -4.92 2.97
CA ILE A 11 4.57 -4.51 2.71
C ILE A 11 3.72 -5.75 2.43
N ALA A 12 4.19 -6.67 1.58
CA ALA A 12 3.47 -7.90 1.25
C ALA A 12 3.27 -8.79 2.48
N GLU A 13 4.33 -9.03 3.27
CA GLU A 13 4.25 -9.77 4.54
C GLU A 13 3.18 -9.20 5.49
N ALA A 14 3.01 -7.87 5.49
CA ALA A 14 2.06 -7.20 6.37
C ALA A 14 0.62 -7.16 5.83
N THR A 15 0.42 -7.35 4.53
CA THR A 15 -0.86 -7.06 3.86
C THR A 15 -1.42 -8.26 3.10
N VAL A 16 -0.58 -8.90 2.29
CA VAL A 16 -0.91 -10.02 1.41
C VAL A 16 0.22 -11.06 1.44
N PRO A 17 0.32 -11.84 2.53
CA PRO A 17 1.44 -12.76 2.75
C PRO A 17 1.63 -13.76 1.61
N ASP A 18 0.54 -14.16 0.96
CA ASP A 18 0.53 -15.11 -0.16
C ASP A 18 1.26 -14.57 -1.41
N GLU A 19 1.44 -13.25 -1.53
CA GLU A 19 2.11 -12.59 -2.66
C GLU A 19 3.55 -12.15 -2.33
N THR A 20 4.07 -12.47 -1.13
CA THR A 20 5.38 -12.00 -0.64
C THR A 20 6.53 -12.33 -1.58
N ASP A 21 6.56 -13.56 -2.12
CA ASP A 21 7.63 -14.01 -3.02
C ASP A 21 7.57 -13.30 -4.39
N LEU A 22 6.40 -12.81 -4.79
CA LEU A 22 6.17 -12.12 -6.06
C LEU A 22 6.29 -10.59 -5.92
N ALA A 23 6.15 -10.05 -4.70
CA ALA A 23 6.10 -8.62 -4.43
C ALA A 23 7.31 -7.83 -4.99
N PRO A 24 8.57 -8.31 -4.91
CA PRO A 24 9.70 -7.63 -5.55
C PRO A 24 9.57 -7.53 -7.06
N LEU A 25 9.14 -8.62 -7.71
CA LEU A 25 9.00 -8.70 -9.18
C LEU A 25 7.87 -7.77 -9.65
N MET A 26 6.74 -7.78 -8.95
CA MET A 26 5.62 -6.88 -9.23
C MET A 26 6.01 -5.41 -9.03
N THR A 27 6.80 -5.11 -7.99
CA THR A 27 7.29 -3.75 -7.74
C THR A 27 8.22 -3.28 -8.84
N ASP A 28 9.14 -4.13 -9.31
CA ASP A 28 10.04 -3.79 -10.40
C ASP A 28 9.26 -3.53 -11.70
N ALA A 29 8.33 -4.43 -12.06
CA ALA A 29 7.45 -4.26 -13.21
C ALA A 29 6.61 -2.97 -13.12
N PHE A 30 6.05 -2.68 -11.95
CA PHE A 30 5.27 -1.46 -11.71
C PHE A 30 6.13 -0.20 -11.87
N VAL A 31 7.35 -0.20 -11.32
CA VAL A 31 8.28 0.95 -11.37
C VAL A 31 8.81 1.19 -12.78
N ARG A 32 9.07 0.13 -13.54
CA ARG A 32 9.50 0.22 -14.95
C ARG A 32 8.43 0.85 -15.84
N GLY A 33 7.15 0.67 -15.51
CA GLY A 33 6.03 1.28 -16.23
C GLY A 33 5.72 0.58 -17.56
N GLY A 34 4.92 1.25 -18.40
CA GLY A 34 4.55 0.72 -19.72
C GLY A 34 3.77 -0.60 -19.68
N GLU A 35 4.02 -1.48 -20.64
CA GLU A 35 3.32 -2.77 -20.79
C GLU A 35 3.51 -3.70 -19.58
N GLU A 36 4.68 -3.67 -18.93
CA GLU A 36 4.97 -4.50 -17.75
C GLU A 36 4.08 -4.12 -16.54
N LYS A 37 3.76 -2.84 -16.40
CA LYS A 37 2.86 -2.32 -15.35
C LYS A 37 1.40 -2.68 -15.65
N GLU A 38 0.96 -2.51 -16.89
CA GLU A 38 -0.41 -2.84 -17.30
C GLU A 38 -0.69 -4.35 -17.18
N ALA A 39 0.29 -5.19 -17.50
CA ALA A 39 0.20 -6.65 -17.37
C ALA A 39 -0.04 -7.13 -15.93
N LEU A 40 0.24 -6.31 -14.91
CA LEU A 40 -0.07 -6.62 -13.51
C LEU A 40 -1.57 -6.51 -13.19
N PHE A 41 -2.32 -5.76 -14.01
CA PHE A 41 -3.75 -5.48 -13.82
C PHE A 41 -4.64 -6.21 -14.81
N ASP A 42 -4.08 -6.69 -15.93
CA ASP A 42 -4.79 -7.55 -16.85
C ASP A 42 -5.21 -8.82 -16.12
N LYS A 43 -6.53 -8.99 -16.01
CA LYS A 43 -7.13 -10.23 -15.51
C LYS A 43 -6.52 -11.39 -16.30
N HIS A 44 -6.08 -12.42 -15.60
CA HIS A 44 -5.84 -13.73 -16.20
C HIS A 44 -7.17 -14.27 -16.76
N GLU A 45 -7.59 -13.77 -17.94
CA GLU A 45 -8.80 -14.19 -18.64
C GLU A 45 -8.62 -15.56 -19.33
N SER A 46 -7.49 -16.23 -19.11
CA SER A 46 -7.24 -17.58 -19.62
C SER A 46 -6.16 -18.30 -18.81
N ALA A 47 -6.51 -18.76 -17.61
CA ALA A 47 -5.88 -19.98 -17.12
C ALA A 47 -6.45 -21.14 -17.96
N GLU A 48 -5.80 -21.45 -19.09
CA GLU A 48 -6.03 -22.68 -19.81
C GLU A 48 -5.81 -23.87 -18.86
N LEU A 49 -6.78 -24.79 -18.87
CA LEU A 49 -6.86 -26.04 -18.13
C LEU A 49 -5.51 -26.79 -18.14
N GLY A 50 -4.77 -26.81 -17.01
CA GLY A 50 -3.63 -27.72 -16.85
C GLY A 50 -2.52 -27.31 -15.88
N ALA A 51 -2.44 -26.06 -15.43
CA ALA A 51 -1.40 -25.64 -14.49
C ALA A 51 -1.79 -25.98 -13.04
N PHE A 52 -1.17 -27.01 -12.47
CA PHE A 52 -1.28 -27.31 -11.05
C PHE A 52 -0.58 -26.22 -10.21
N GLY A 53 -1.38 -25.39 -9.54
CA GLY A 53 -1.00 -24.73 -8.30
C GLY A 53 -0.78 -23.22 -8.38
N LEU A 54 -1.66 -22.51 -7.66
CA LEU A 54 -1.56 -21.14 -7.13
C LEU A 54 -2.15 -20.01 -7.99
N LEU A 55 -3.24 -19.45 -7.43
CA LEU A 55 -3.82 -18.13 -7.66
C LEU A 55 -4.83 -18.01 -8.82
N GLU A 56 -5.98 -18.68 -8.69
CA GLU A 56 -7.26 -18.24 -9.28
C GLU A 56 -7.81 -16.94 -8.64
N GLY A 57 -6.97 -16.17 -7.94
CA GLY A 57 -7.33 -14.95 -7.23
C GLY A 57 -6.77 -13.71 -7.92
N THR A 58 -7.55 -12.62 -7.94
CA THR A 58 -7.04 -11.29 -8.28
C THR A 58 -5.85 -10.96 -7.39
N LEU A 59 -4.68 -10.72 -7.98
CA LEU A 59 -3.50 -10.23 -7.26
C LEU A 59 -3.82 -8.86 -6.65
N ILE A 60 -3.57 -8.70 -5.36
CA ILE A 60 -3.90 -7.48 -4.61
C ILE A 60 -2.69 -6.55 -4.55
N PHE A 61 -1.47 -7.08 -4.52
CA PHE A 61 -0.26 -6.29 -4.37
C PHE A 61 -0.07 -5.21 -5.47
N PRO A 62 -0.40 -5.45 -6.76
CA PRO A 62 -0.36 -4.41 -7.77
C PRO A 62 -1.29 -3.22 -7.46
N TRP A 63 -2.47 -3.48 -6.89
CA TRP A 63 -3.41 -2.44 -6.46
C TRP A 63 -2.90 -1.68 -5.24
N ILE A 64 -2.16 -2.35 -4.35
CA ILE A 64 -1.43 -1.69 -3.26
C ILE A 64 -0.41 -0.70 -3.84
N LEU A 65 0.42 -1.11 -4.78
CA LEU A 65 1.40 -0.22 -5.42
C LEU A 65 0.74 0.96 -6.12
N LYS A 66 -0.36 0.73 -6.85
CA LYS A 66 -1.14 1.77 -7.50
C LYS A 66 -1.70 2.78 -6.53
N GLY A 67 -2.25 2.33 -5.42
CA GLY A 67 -2.76 3.23 -4.40
C GLY A 67 -1.65 3.96 -3.63
N ILE A 68 -0.46 3.37 -3.43
CA ILE A 68 0.72 4.11 -2.93
C ILE A 68 1.10 5.24 -3.91
N ALA A 69 1.14 4.94 -5.21
CA ALA A 69 1.49 5.93 -6.23
C ALA A 69 0.52 7.13 -6.21
N ILE A 70 -0.79 6.86 -6.16
CA ILE A 70 -1.84 7.88 -6.18
C ILE A 70 -1.91 8.66 -4.86
N ALA A 71 -1.81 7.97 -3.72
CA ALA A 71 -1.81 8.58 -2.39
C ALA A 71 -0.46 9.22 -2.01
N SER A 72 0.56 9.11 -2.86
CA SER A 72 1.93 9.57 -2.59
C SER A 72 2.05 11.01 -2.07
N PRO A 73 1.29 12.02 -2.56
CA PRO A 73 1.42 13.39 -2.06
C PRO A 73 1.01 13.51 -0.58
N PHE A 74 0.09 12.65 -0.12
CA PHE A 74 -0.38 12.61 1.26
C PHE A 74 0.53 11.73 2.12
N ILE A 75 0.97 10.58 1.60
CA ILE A 75 1.92 9.70 2.29
C ILE A 75 3.24 10.44 2.57
N LEU A 76 3.80 11.13 1.57
CA LEU A 76 5.04 11.90 1.73
C LEU A 76 4.89 13.05 2.72
N LYS A 77 3.71 13.68 2.81
CA LYS A 77 3.43 14.71 3.82
C LYS A 77 3.48 14.13 5.24
N ILE A 78 3.09 12.89 5.43
CA ILE A 78 3.17 12.21 6.73
C ILE A 78 4.61 11.78 7.02
N LEU A 79 5.30 11.17 6.06
CA LEU A 79 6.66 10.64 6.27
C LEU A 79 7.71 11.73 6.50
N LYS A 80 7.47 12.97 6.06
CA LYS A 80 8.37 14.13 6.23
C LYS A 80 8.16 14.89 7.56
N VAL A 81 7.28 14.40 8.43
CA VAL A 81 7.01 14.98 9.75
C VAL A 81 8.11 14.60 10.74
N ASP A 82 8.38 15.46 11.73
CA ASP A 82 9.34 15.19 12.80
C ASP A 82 9.02 13.92 13.60
N GLY A 83 10.07 13.26 14.11
CA GLY A 83 10.01 11.92 14.72
C GLY A 83 9.03 11.76 15.89
N ASP A 84 8.85 12.78 16.72
CA ASP A 84 7.92 12.72 17.86
C ASP A 84 6.46 12.67 17.40
N ASP A 85 6.11 13.41 16.35
CA ASP A 85 4.77 13.44 15.77
C ASP A 85 4.47 12.16 14.96
N LEU A 86 5.49 11.51 14.36
CA LEU A 86 5.36 10.21 13.70
C LEU A 86 4.93 9.10 14.66
N SER A 87 5.42 9.13 15.90
CA SER A 87 5.06 8.14 16.92
C SER A 87 3.56 8.19 17.27
N VAL A 88 2.97 9.39 17.28
CA VAL A 88 1.55 9.62 17.52
C VAL A 88 0.70 9.01 16.40
N ILE A 89 1.13 9.19 15.15
CA ILE A 89 0.45 8.63 13.98
C ILE A 89 0.56 7.11 13.96
N ASN A 90 1.73 6.55 14.24
CA ASN A 90 1.94 5.10 14.27
C ASN A 90 1.12 4.43 15.39
N ASN A 91 1.09 5.04 16.58
CA ASN A 91 0.25 4.57 17.68
C ASN A 91 -1.24 4.65 17.34
N PHE A 92 -1.68 5.73 16.69
CA PHE A 92 -3.06 5.86 16.23
C PHE A 92 -3.44 4.75 15.26
N LEU A 93 -2.62 4.49 14.24
CA LEU A 93 -2.89 3.47 13.22
C LEU A 93 -2.88 2.06 13.82
N SER A 94 -1.96 1.77 14.73
CA SER A 94 -1.91 0.50 15.47
C SER A 94 -3.14 0.27 16.37
N ILE A 95 -3.80 1.36 16.81
CA ILE A 95 -5.07 1.30 17.55
C ILE A 95 -6.27 1.20 16.58
N CYS A 96 -6.17 1.80 15.40
CA CYS A 96 -7.19 1.74 14.35
C CYS A 96 -7.29 0.39 13.64
N GLU A 97 -6.24 -0.45 13.66
CA GLU A 97 -6.36 -1.88 13.32
C GLU A 97 -7.51 -2.59 14.08
N LYS A 98 -7.97 -2.01 15.20
CA LYS A 98 -9.06 -2.56 16.02
C LYS A 98 -10.41 -1.84 15.83
N LEU A 99 -10.48 -0.65 15.21
CA LEU A 99 -11.70 0.19 15.15
C LEU A 99 -11.73 1.15 13.94
N LYS A 100 -12.91 1.30 13.32
CA LYS A 100 -13.20 2.14 12.14
C LYS A 100 -12.63 3.56 12.26
N ILE A 101 -11.88 3.99 11.25
CA ILE A 101 -11.11 5.25 11.24
C ILE A 101 -12.01 6.49 11.31
N LYS A 102 -13.22 6.42 10.75
CA LYS A 102 -14.20 7.52 10.75
C LYS A 102 -14.62 7.99 12.14
N GLU A 103 -14.48 7.17 13.18
CA GLU A 103 -14.92 7.52 14.54
C GLU A 103 -13.81 8.13 15.42
N LYS A 104 -12.54 8.12 14.99
CA LYS A 104 -11.41 8.50 15.87
C LYS A 104 -10.44 9.55 15.34
N THR A 105 -10.61 10.06 14.11
CA THR A 105 -9.80 11.18 13.59
C THR A 105 -9.87 12.46 14.42
N SER A 106 -10.85 12.57 15.33
CA SER A 106 -10.97 13.63 16.35
C SER A 106 -9.87 13.66 17.41
N LYS A 107 -9.03 12.61 17.51
CA LYS A 107 -7.95 12.51 18.52
C LYS A 107 -6.57 12.92 18.02
N ILE A 108 -6.43 13.23 16.73
CA ILE A 108 -5.15 13.63 16.13
C ILE A 108 -5.26 15.08 15.68
N PRO A 109 -4.19 15.89 15.79
CA PRO A 109 -4.17 17.22 15.20
C PRO A 109 -4.66 17.25 13.74
N GLU A 110 -5.42 18.27 13.36
CA GLU A 110 -5.96 18.43 12.00
C GLU A 110 -4.88 18.38 10.91
N LYS A 111 -3.65 18.82 11.25
CA LYS A 111 -2.46 18.73 10.39
C LYS A 111 -2.17 17.31 9.90
N TYR A 112 -2.63 16.27 10.61
CA TYR A 112 -2.44 14.86 10.27
C TYR A 112 -3.73 14.13 9.92
N SER A 113 -4.86 14.51 10.52
CA SER A 113 -6.14 13.86 10.25
C SER A 113 -6.57 14.02 8.78
N LEU A 114 -6.33 15.20 8.19
CA LEU A 114 -6.68 15.45 6.79
C LEU A 114 -5.82 14.65 5.81
N PRO A 115 -4.46 14.65 5.89
CA PRO A 115 -3.64 13.75 5.08
C PRO A 115 -3.99 12.28 5.24
N LEU A 116 -4.22 11.80 6.47
CA LEU A 116 -4.62 10.41 6.70
C LEU A 116 -5.95 10.09 6.04
N THR A 117 -6.96 10.95 6.19
CA THR A 117 -8.27 10.74 5.56
C THR A 117 -8.15 10.66 4.04
N ASN A 118 -7.36 11.56 3.44
CA ASN A 118 -7.12 11.54 1.99
C ASN A 118 -6.38 10.28 1.54
N ILE A 119 -5.43 9.75 2.33
CA ILE A 119 -4.80 8.45 2.05
C ILE A 119 -5.88 7.37 2.05
N PHE A 120 -6.66 7.24 3.10
CA PHE A 120 -7.67 6.19 3.18
C PHE A 120 -8.70 6.29 2.06
N GLU A 121 -9.18 7.48 1.73
CA GLU A 121 -10.16 7.67 0.64
C GLU A 121 -9.58 7.29 -0.73
N THR A 122 -8.42 7.84 -1.09
CA THR A 122 -7.78 7.56 -2.40
C THR A 122 -7.39 6.10 -2.53
N PHE A 123 -6.82 5.54 -1.48
CA PHE A 123 -6.29 4.18 -1.48
C PHE A 123 -7.42 3.14 -1.45
N THR A 124 -8.54 3.44 -0.78
CA THR A 124 -9.74 2.60 -0.80
C THR A 124 -10.39 2.56 -2.18
N LEU A 125 -10.42 3.69 -2.90
CA LEU A 125 -10.97 3.72 -4.27
C LEU A 125 -10.20 2.77 -5.20
N GLU A 126 -8.88 2.72 -5.08
CA GLU A 126 -8.04 1.82 -5.88
C GLU A 126 -8.17 0.36 -5.44
N LEU A 127 -8.14 0.07 -4.13
CA LEU A 127 -8.28 -1.31 -3.65
C LEU A 127 -9.68 -1.89 -3.92
N LYS A 128 -10.72 -1.06 -3.98
CA LYS A 128 -12.06 -1.52 -4.40
C LYS A 128 -12.08 -2.06 -5.82
N ALA A 129 -11.21 -1.57 -6.70
CA ALA A 129 -11.11 -2.08 -8.06
C ALA A 129 -10.51 -3.51 -8.12
N SER A 130 -9.83 -3.95 -7.05
CA SER A 130 -9.39 -5.36 -6.90
C SER A 130 -10.51 -6.31 -6.46
N GLY A 131 -11.66 -5.78 -6.03
CA GLY A 131 -12.79 -6.56 -5.50
C GLY A 131 -12.74 -6.83 -3.99
N LEU A 132 -11.81 -6.20 -3.25
CA LEU A 132 -11.71 -6.34 -1.81
C LEU A 132 -12.90 -5.70 -1.07
N PRO A 133 -13.43 -6.34 0.00
CA PRO A 133 -14.41 -5.72 0.88
C PRO A 133 -13.85 -4.49 1.63
N ASP A 134 -14.69 -3.51 1.90
CA ASP A 134 -14.31 -2.24 2.57
C ASP A 134 -13.49 -2.44 3.86
N GLU A 135 -13.86 -3.41 4.71
CA GLU A 135 -13.14 -3.70 5.95
C GLU A 135 -11.72 -4.26 5.70
N GLN A 136 -11.53 -5.00 4.61
CA GLN A 136 -10.21 -5.51 4.23
C GLN A 136 -9.36 -4.41 3.59
N CYS A 137 -9.97 -3.51 2.81
CA CYS A 137 -9.28 -2.32 2.27
C CYS A 137 -8.71 -1.45 3.40
N GLU A 138 -9.50 -1.12 4.42
CA GLU A 138 -9.02 -0.32 5.56
C GLU A 138 -7.85 -0.99 6.29
N LYS A 139 -7.91 -2.31 6.46
CA LYS A 139 -6.82 -3.07 7.10
C LYS A 139 -5.55 -3.05 6.26
N VAL A 140 -5.65 -3.31 4.96
CA VAL A 140 -4.51 -3.27 4.03
C VAL A 140 -3.86 -1.88 4.07
N ILE A 141 -4.64 -0.81 3.93
CA ILE A 141 -4.13 0.56 3.94
C ILE A 141 -3.42 0.87 5.26
N SER A 142 -4.02 0.50 6.40
CA SER A 142 -3.40 0.69 7.71
C SER A 142 -2.04 0.01 7.81
N ASN A 143 -1.96 -1.25 7.36
CA ASN A 143 -0.74 -2.05 7.41
C ASN A 143 0.35 -1.52 6.47
N VAL A 144 -0.03 -1.02 5.29
CA VAL A 144 0.89 -0.31 4.38
C VAL A 144 1.47 0.92 5.10
N VAL A 145 0.61 1.79 5.63
CA VAL A 145 1.07 3.05 6.25
C VAL A 145 1.92 2.78 7.49
N ILE A 146 1.52 1.84 8.36
CA ILE A 146 2.34 1.41 9.52
C ILE A 146 3.71 0.91 9.06
N THR A 147 3.76 0.11 7.99
CA THR A 147 5.02 -0.41 7.45
C THR A 147 5.92 0.70 6.94
N LEU A 148 5.37 1.68 6.23
CA LEU A 148 6.12 2.85 5.77
C LEU A 148 6.61 3.74 6.93
N LEU A 149 5.88 3.80 8.03
CA LEU A 149 6.25 4.57 9.22
C LEU A 149 7.38 3.94 10.04
N LYS A 150 7.68 2.64 9.88
CA LYS A 150 8.78 1.97 10.60
C LYS A 150 10.15 2.50 10.20
N ASP A 151 10.32 2.86 8.93
CA ASP A 151 11.54 3.48 8.39
C ASP A 151 11.17 4.60 7.41
N PRO A 152 10.90 5.82 7.91
CA PRO A 152 10.42 6.92 7.07
C PRO A 152 11.43 7.34 5.99
N SER A 153 12.72 7.30 6.30
CA SER A 153 13.78 7.71 5.35
C SER A 153 13.84 6.79 4.14
N VAL A 154 13.79 5.48 4.36
CA VAL A 154 13.76 4.48 3.27
C VAL A 154 12.41 4.52 2.54
N SER A 155 11.33 4.70 3.29
CA SER A 155 9.96 4.72 2.74
C SER A 155 9.70 5.93 1.83
N ILE A 156 10.30 7.08 2.10
CA ILE A 156 10.23 8.25 1.20
C ILE A 156 10.79 7.88 -0.18
N LEU A 157 11.97 7.26 -0.23
CA LEU A 157 12.62 6.87 -1.50
C LEU A 157 11.78 5.84 -2.26
N PHE A 158 11.18 4.88 -1.54
CA PHE A 158 10.30 3.90 -2.15
C PHE A 158 9.04 4.55 -2.74
N VAL A 159 8.35 5.39 -1.98
CA VAL A 159 7.12 6.07 -2.42
C VAL A 159 7.42 6.98 -3.61
N GLU A 160 8.54 7.70 -3.61
CA GLU A 160 8.97 8.54 -4.73
C GLU A 160 9.25 7.71 -5.99
N LYS A 161 9.88 6.52 -5.88
CA LYS A 161 10.09 5.61 -7.01
C LYS A 161 8.78 5.06 -7.57
N VAL A 162 7.87 4.60 -6.70
CA VAL A 162 6.57 4.03 -7.09
C VAL A 162 5.69 5.11 -7.74
N ALA A 163 5.64 6.31 -7.16
CA ALA A 163 4.87 7.43 -7.71
C ALA A 163 5.46 8.01 -8.99
N GLY A 164 6.78 7.89 -9.19
CA GLY A 164 7.47 8.33 -10.40
C GLY A 164 7.25 7.43 -11.61
N SER A 165 6.64 6.24 -11.42
CA SER A 165 6.31 5.33 -12.53
C SER A 165 5.20 5.94 -13.40
N LYS A 166 5.55 6.32 -14.62
CA LYS A 166 4.57 6.75 -15.64
C LYS A 166 4.03 5.50 -16.32
#